data_AF-A0A0M3HFK5-F1
#
_entry.id   AF-A0A0M3HFK5-F1
#
_cell.length_a   1.000
_cell.length_b   1.000
_cell.length_c   1.000
_cell.angle_alpha   90.00
_cell.angle_beta   90.00
_cell.angle_gamma   90.00
#
_symmetry.space_group_name_H-M   'P 1'
#
loop_
_entity.id
_entity.type
_entity.pdbx_description
1 polymer ?
#
loop_
_entity_poly.entity_id
_entity_poly.type
_entity_poly.pdbx_seq_one_letter_code
_entity_poly.pdbx_strand_id
1 'polypeptide(L)'
;MDQSFRWIKLRLAMLPHTIILEPLQDCFVSGIIGCCSVLILFPSRALYVPCYLVGHLVYWILCDYLLIHLMQNGSLPFSFAQFLFIWLYREGSAFPIWLSALLNPNITWRSGHFRLRWGGRIDDRPHRNALLPKKIVR
;
A
#
# COMPACT_ATOMS: atom_id res chain seq x y z
N MET A 1 11.97 -3.99 -16.69
CA MET A 1 11.08 -3.52 -15.58
C MET A 1 9.66 -4.08 -15.70
N ASP A 2 9.42 -4.91 -16.71
CA ASP A 2 8.10 -5.23 -17.27
C ASP A 2 7.63 -6.62 -16.82
N GLN A 3 8.55 -7.50 -16.39
CA GLN A 3 8.20 -8.75 -15.73
C GLN A 3 7.67 -8.55 -14.31
N SER A 4 8.33 -7.74 -13.47
CA SER A 4 7.90 -7.50 -12.08
C SER A 4 6.50 -6.88 -12.01
N PHE A 5 6.18 -6.01 -12.98
CA PHE A 5 4.88 -5.36 -13.09
C PHE A 5 3.75 -6.34 -13.44
N ARG A 6 4.04 -7.40 -14.21
CA ARG A 6 3.06 -8.46 -14.53
C ARG A 6 2.76 -9.36 -13.33
N TRP A 7 3.76 -9.71 -12.54
CA TRP A 7 3.61 -10.55 -11.35
C TRP A 7 2.83 -9.84 -10.22
N ILE A 8 3.04 -8.55 -10.05
CA ILE A 8 2.28 -7.74 -9.08
C ILE A 8 0.81 -7.61 -9.49
N LYS A 9 0.52 -7.39 -10.78
CA LYS A 9 -0.87 -7.36 -11.28
C LYS A 9 -1.60 -8.69 -11.09
N LEU A 10 -0.92 -9.82 -11.25
CA LEU A 10 -1.49 -11.14 -10.99
C LEU A 10 -1.79 -11.36 -9.51
N ARG A 11 -0.87 -10.99 -8.61
CA ARG A 11 -1.09 -11.08 -7.16
C ARG A 11 -2.24 -10.20 -6.69
N LEU A 12 -2.31 -8.97 -7.22
CA LEU A 12 -3.39 -8.01 -6.93
C LEU A 12 -4.75 -8.48 -7.44
N ALA A 13 -4.78 -9.19 -8.58
CA ALA A 13 -6.00 -9.77 -9.13
C ALA A 13 -6.45 -11.06 -8.41
N MET A 14 -5.51 -11.83 -7.86
CA MET A 14 -5.79 -13.11 -7.20
C MET A 14 -6.19 -12.96 -5.73
N LEU A 15 -5.75 -11.92 -5.02
CA LEU A 15 -6.07 -11.71 -3.61
C LEU A 15 -6.53 -10.27 -3.32
N PRO A 16 -7.80 -9.92 -3.58
CA PRO A 16 -8.33 -8.59 -3.22
C PRO A 16 -8.26 -8.31 -1.70
N HIS A 17 -8.20 -9.37 -0.88
CA HIS A 17 -7.95 -9.28 0.56
C HIS A 17 -6.64 -8.55 0.89
N THR A 18 -5.61 -8.62 0.05
CA THR A 18 -4.34 -7.91 0.32
C THR A 18 -4.49 -6.40 0.29
N ILE A 19 -5.48 -5.86 -0.44
CA ILE A 19 -5.76 -4.41 -0.47
C ILE A 19 -6.20 -3.90 0.91
N ILE A 20 -6.89 -4.75 1.68
CA ILE A 20 -7.35 -4.42 3.03
C ILE A 20 -6.23 -4.69 4.05
N LEU A 21 -5.39 -5.70 3.80
CA LEU A 21 -4.24 -5.98 4.67
C LEU A 21 -3.06 -5.02 4.49
N GLU A 22 -2.89 -4.44 3.31
CA GLU A 22 -1.84 -3.44 3.02
C GLU A 22 -1.81 -2.32 4.07
N PRO A 23 -2.91 -1.60 4.36
CA PRO A 23 -2.89 -0.56 5.38
C PRO A 23 -2.78 -1.12 6.82
N LEU A 24 -3.18 -2.36 7.08
CA LEU A 24 -3.01 -2.98 8.41
C LEU A 24 -1.56 -3.39 8.68
N GLN A 25 -0.80 -3.64 7.61
CA GLN A 25 0.61 -3.99 7.69
C GLN A 25 1.53 -2.78 7.80
N ASP A 26 1.03 -1.55 7.64
CA ASP A 26 1.84 -0.35 7.84
C ASP A 26 2.23 -0.18 9.32
N CYS A 27 3.44 0.35 9.58
CA CYS A 27 3.95 0.50 10.94
C CYS A 27 3.09 1.49 11.75
N PHE A 28 2.51 2.49 11.09
CA PHE A 28 1.71 3.53 11.73
C PHE A 28 0.35 3.02 12.18
N VAL A 29 -0.39 2.35 11.30
CA VAL A 29 -1.75 1.85 11.62
C VAL A 29 -1.67 0.79 12.72
N SER A 30 -0.74 -0.16 12.58
CA SER A 30 -0.46 -1.15 13.62
C SER A 30 -0.02 -0.50 14.94
N GLY A 31 0.80 0.55 14.88
CA GLY A 31 1.24 1.32 16.05
C GLY A 31 0.11 2.06 16.76
N ILE A 32 -0.83 2.66 16.02
CA ILE A 32 -2.01 3.34 16.56
C ILE A 32 -2.94 2.32 17.23
N ILE A 33 -3.22 1.20 16.58
CA ILE A 33 -4.09 0.14 17.16
C ILE A 33 -3.47 -0.41 18.44
N GLY A 34 -2.15 -0.64 18.44
CA GLY A 34 -1.42 -1.06 19.63
C GLY A 34 -1.44 -0.01 20.75
N CYS A 35 -1.24 1.26 20.41
CA CYS A 35 -1.36 2.39 21.34
C CYS A 35 -2.76 2.46 21.98
N CYS A 36 -3.82 2.37 21.17
CA CYS A 36 -5.20 2.30 21.66
C CYS A 36 -5.42 1.09 22.58
N SER A 37 -4.85 -0.06 22.24
CA SER A 37 -4.95 -1.27 23.06
C SER A 37 -4.27 -1.10 24.43
N VAL A 38 -3.08 -0.48 24.47
CA VAL A 38 -2.36 -0.19 25.71
C VAL A 38 -3.10 0.84 26.56
N LEU A 39 -3.72 1.85 25.94
CA LEU A 39 -4.55 2.85 26.63
C LEU A 39 -5.77 2.22 27.31
N ILE A 40 -6.43 1.24 26.66
CA ILE A 40 -7.58 0.52 27.22
C ILE A 40 -7.14 -0.39 28.37
N LEU A 41 -5.99 -1.06 28.25
CA LEU A 41 -5.51 -2.04 29.24
C LEU A 41 -4.89 -1.37 30.49
N PHE A 42 -4.25 -0.22 30.33
CA PHE A 42 -3.55 0.50 31.41
C PHE A 42 -3.93 2.00 31.48
N PRO A 43 -5.20 2.34 31.75
CA PRO A 43 -5.67 3.73 31.75
C PRO A 43 -4.99 4.62 32.79
N SER A 44 -4.49 4.04 33.90
CA SER A 44 -3.81 4.76 34.97
C SER A 44 -2.32 5.01 34.71
N ARG A 45 -1.74 4.39 33.69
CA ARG A 45 -0.30 4.47 33.41
C ARG A 45 -0.03 4.90 31.97
N ALA A 46 -0.35 6.16 31.67
CA ALA A 46 -0.14 6.76 30.35
C ALA A 46 1.33 6.70 29.85
N LEU A 47 2.31 6.49 30.74
CA LEU A 47 3.73 6.34 30.40
C LEU A 47 4.05 5.07 29.58
N TYR A 48 3.23 4.03 29.62
CA TYR A 48 3.48 2.79 28.85
C TYR A 48 3.20 2.97 27.36
N VAL A 49 2.38 3.96 26.99
CA VAL A 49 2.01 4.25 25.62
C VAL A 49 3.21 4.67 24.75
N PRO A 50 4.01 5.69 25.14
CA PRO A 50 5.21 6.04 24.37
C PRO A 50 6.27 4.93 24.39
N CYS A 51 6.42 4.18 25.49
CA CYS A 51 7.34 3.05 25.55
C CYS A 51 6.96 1.95 24.56
N TYR A 52 5.67 1.62 24.47
CA TYR A 52 5.16 0.70 23.47
C TYR A 52 5.41 1.21 22.05
N LEU A 53 5.12 2.49 21.78
CA LEU A 53 5.31 3.08 20.45
C LEU A 53 6.77 3.03 19.99
N VAL A 54 7.72 3.39 20.87
CA VAL A 54 9.16 3.30 20.56
C VAL A 54 9.58 1.84 20.37
N GLY A 55 9.13 0.93 21.24
CA GLY A 55 9.43 -0.50 21.11
C GLY A 55 8.91 -1.10 19.80
N HIS A 56 7.68 -0.75 19.42
CA HIS A 56 7.07 -1.15 18.15
C HIS A 56 7.85 -0.62 16.95
N LEU A 57 8.25 0.65 16.97
CA LEU A 57 9.05 1.26 15.90
C LEU A 57 10.41 0.59 15.75
N VAL A 58 11.10 0.34 16.87
CA VAL A 58 12.40 -0.35 16.88
C VAL A 58 12.27 -1.77 16.36
N TYR A 59 11.24 -2.51 16.78
CA TYR A 59 10.97 -3.86 16.30
C TYR A 59 10.77 -3.88 14.78
N TRP A 60 9.98 -2.95 14.26
CA TRP A 60 9.74 -2.81 12.82
C TRP A 60 11.02 -2.52 12.03
N ILE A 61 11.82 -1.55 12.49
CA ILE A 61 13.11 -1.22 11.88
C ILE A 61 14.04 -2.44 11.89
N LEU A 62 14.07 -3.21 12.99
CA LEU A 62 14.88 -4.41 13.09
C LEU A 62 14.43 -5.50 12.11
N CYS A 63 13.13 -5.75 12.00
CA CYS A 63 12.59 -6.71 11.03
C CYS A 63 12.94 -6.35 9.59
N ASP A 64 12.77 -5.08 9.19
CA ASP A 64 13.17 -4.60 7.87
C ASP A 64 14.69 -4.72 7.65
N TYR A 65 15.50 -4.38 8.66
CA TYR A 65 16.95 -4.51 8.58
C TYR A 65 17.38 -5.98 8.38
N LEU A 66 16.78 -6.90 9.16
CA LEU A 66 17.02 -8.34 9.02
C LEU A 66 16.58 -8.86 7.65
N LEU A 67 15.43 -8.41 7.14
CA LEU A 67 14.94 -8.82 5.82
C LEU A 67 15.92 -8.44 4.71
N ILE A 68 16.45 -7.22 4.73
CA ILE A 68 17.44 -6.77 3.75
C ILE A 68 18.74 -7.56 3.91
N HIS A 69 19.18 -7.79 5.13
CA HIS A 69 20.40 -8.57 5.40
C HIS A 69 20.27 -10.01 4.89
N LEU A 70 19.10 -10.63 5.07
CA LEU A 70 18.78 -11.97 4.54
C LEU A 70 18.73 -11.98 3.02
N MET A 71 18.09 -10.97 2.41
CA MET A 71 17.93 -10.89 0.96
C MET A 71 19.27 -10.63 0.25
N GLN A 72 20.15 -9.84 0.86
CA GLN A 72 21.44 -9.49 0.30
C GLN A 72 22.51 -10.55 0.53
N ASN A 73 22.34 -11.40 1.57
CA ASN A 73 23.19 -12.56 1.90
C ASN A 73 24.71 -12.25 1.76
N GLY A 74 25.13 -11.07 2.22
CA GLY A 74 26.46 -10.50 2.02
C GLY A 74 26.62 -9.17 2.75
N SER A 75 27.80 -8.55 2.68
CA SER A 75 28.07 -7.27 3.35
C SER A 75 27.25 -6.14 2.73
N LEU A 76 26.51 -5.40 3.56
CA LEU A 76 25.76 -4.22 3.13
C LEU A 76 26.74 -3.08 2.82
N PRO A 77 26.73 -2.50 1.60
CA PRO A 77 27.60 -1.39 1.24
C PRO A 77 27.11 -0.02 1.73
N PHE A 78 26.02 0.04 2.52
CA PHE A 78 25.38 1.28 2.97
C PHE A 78 25.37 1.40 4.50
N SER A 79 25.43 2.64 4.97
CA SER A 79 25.39 2.95 6.41
C SER A 79 23.99 2.75 7.00
N PHE A 80 23.91 2.35 8.26
CA PHE A 80 22.65 2.22 9.00
C PHE A 80 21.81 3.51 8.96
N ALA A 81 22.45 4.68 8.99
CA ALA A 81 21.76 5.96 8.88
C ALA A 81 21.10 6.15 7.51
N GLN A 82 21.76 5.74 6.42
CA GLN A 82 21.18 5.79 5.07
C GLN A 82 19.97 4.87 4.95
N PHE A 83 20.07 3.67 5.53
CA PHE A 83 18.93 2.76 5.64
C PHE A 83 17.75 3.40 6.40
N LEU A 84 18.01 4.04 7.54
CA LEU A 84 16.96 4.68 8.34
C LEU A 84 16.27 5.82 7.58
N PHE A 85 17.00 6.67 6.86
CA PHE A 85 16.40 7.75 6.05
C PHE A 85 15.53 7.20 4.92
N ILE A 86 16.01 6.18 4.22
CA ILE A 86 15.25 5.52 3.14
C ILE A 86 14.01 4.84 3.72
N TRP A 87 14.14 4.19 4.87
CA TRP A 87 13.03 3.56 5.59
C TRP A 87 11.97 4.60 5.99
N LEU A 88 12.37 5.73 6.57
CA LEU A 88 11.45 6.83 6.91
C LEU A 88 10.77 7.42 5.67
N TYR A 89 11.50 7.60 4.57
CA TYR A 89 10.92 8.08 3.31
C TYR A 89 9.92 7.08 2.72
N ARG A 90 10.23 5.78 2.79
CA ARG A 90 9.35 4.70 2.35
C ARG A 90 8.08 4.68 3.18
N GLU A 91 8.20 4.67 4.51
CA GLU A 91 7.05 4.62 5.42
C GLU A 91 6.19 5.90 5.30
N GLY A 92 6.82 7.07 5.14
CA GLY A 92 6.13 8.33 4.91
C GLY A 92 5.47 8.46 3.53
N SER A 93 5.93 7.72 2.53
CA SER A 93 5.35 7.73 1.17
C SER A 93 4.27 6.66 0.96
N ALA A 94 4.24 5.60 1.76
CA ALA A 94 3.16 4.60 1.73
C ALA A 94 1.78 5.24 2.03
N PHE A 95 1.71 6.07 3.08
CA PHE A 95 0.48 6.75 3.49
C PHE A 95 -0.15 7.67 2.41
N PRO A 96 0.58 8.59 1.75
CA PRO A 96 0.00 9.42 0.70
C PRO A 96 -0.36 8.63 -0.56
N ILE A 97 0.36 7.55 -0.89
CA ILE A 97 -0.01 6.68 -2.02
C ILE A 97 -1.34 5.99 -1.73
N TRP A 98 -1.52 5.47 -0.52
CA TRP A 98 -2.78 4.86 -0.10
C TRP A 98 -3.93 5.86 -0.08
N LEU A 99 -3.71 7.05 0.49
CA LEU A 99 -4.71 8.12 0.52
C LEU A 99 -5.08 8.59 -0.90
N SER A 100 -4.09 8.72 -1.79
CA SER A 100 -4.30 9.06 -3.20
C SER A 100 -5.10 7.96 -3.92
N ALA A 101 -4.82 6.69 -3.65
CA ALA A 101 -5.56 5.56 -4.22
C ALA A 101 -7.02 5.51 -3.73
N LEU A 102 -7.29 5.87 -2.47
CA LEU A 102 -8.65 5.99 -1.95
C LEU A 102 -9.42 7.17 -2.56
N LEU A 103 -8.76 8.32 -2.70
CA LEU A 103 -9.37 9.55 -3.21
C LEU A 103 -9.56 9.54 -4.74
N ASN A 104 -8.67 8.87 -5.47
CA ASN A 104 -8.67 8.82 -6.93
C ASN A 104 -8.67 7.38 -7.45
N PRO A 105 -9.85 6.75 -7.67
CA PRO A 105 -9.94 5.43 -8.29
C PRO A 105 -9.65 5.43 -9.81
N ASN A 106 -9.10 6.51 -10.36
CA ASN A 106 -8.95 6.70 -11.80
C ASN A 106 -7.49 6.50 -12.22
N ILE A 107 -7.13 5.26 -12.54
CA ILE A 107 -5.77 4.89 -12.95
C ILE A 107 -5.65 5.08 -14.47
N THR A 108 -4.87 6.06 -14.90
CA THR A 108 -4.62 6.34 -16.32
C THR A 108 -3.36 5.62 -16.80
N TRP A 109 -3.48 4.71 -17.77
CA TRP A 109 -2.32 4.00 -18.32
C TRP A 109 -2.12 4.35 -19.80
N ARG A 110 -1.00 5.03 -20.11
CA ARG A 110 -0.38 5.45 -21.39
C ARG A 110 -1.23 5.87 -22.61
N SER A 111 -2.49 5.46 -22.77
CA SER A 111 -3.43 5.97 -23.79
C SER A 111 -4.92 5.73 -23.45
N GLY A 112 -5.27 5.20 -22.28
CA GLY A 112 -6.66 4.94 -21.90
C GLY A 112 -6.97 5.32 -20.45
N HIS A 113 -8.09 6.02 -20.26
CA HIS A 113 -8.71 6.26 -18.94
C HIS A 113 -9.58 5.05 -18.59
N PHE A 114 -9.12 4.21 -17.66
CA PHE A 114 -9.89 3.08 -17.18
C PHE A 114 -10.34 3.35 -15.74
N ARG A 115 -11.65 3.42 -15.53
CA ARG A 115 -12.23 3.44 -14.17
C ARG A 115 -12.25 2.00 -13.67
N LEU A 116 -11.26 1.63 -12.86
CA LEU A 116 -11.34 0.39 -12.12
C LEU A 116 -12.26 0.62 -10.91
N ARG A 117 -13.39 -0.11 -10.89
CA ARG A 117 -14.15 -0.27 -9.65
C ARG A 117 -13.47 -1.34 -8.79
N TRP A 118 -13.63 -1.22 -7.47
CA TRP A 118 -13.26 -2.27 -6.52
C TRP A 118 -13.74 -3.64 -7.02
N GLY A 119 -12.86 -4.64 -6.98
CA GLY A 119 -13.13 -5.99 -7.50
C GLY A 119 -12.66 -6.27 -8.94
N GLY A 120 -11.75 -5.45 -9.49
CA GLY A 120 -11.11 -5.74 -10.79
C GLY A 120 -12.01 -5.54 -12.01
N ARG A 121 -13.18 -4.92 -11.85
CA ARG A 121 -14.13 -4.69 -12.93
C ARG A 121 -13.80 -3.37 -13.61
N ILE A 122 -13.27 -3.49 -14.83
CA ILE A 122 -12.98 -2.37 -15.73
C ILE A 122 -14.33 -1.88 -16.26
N ASP A 123 -14.72 -0.64 -15.96
CA ASP A 123 -15.88 -0.02 -16.60
C ASP A 123 -15.44 0.43 -18.00
N ASP A 124 -15.45 -0.50 -18.95
CA ASP A 124 -15.35 -0.19 -20.37
C ASP A 124 -16.65 0.52 -20.76
N ARG A 125 -16.81 1.80 -20.44
CA ARG A 125 -17.88 2.59 -21.04
C ARG A 125 -17.53 2.71 -22.53
N PRO A 126 -18.19 1.98 -23.44
CA PRO A 126 -17.98 2.27 -24.84
C PRO A 126 -18.64 3.62 -25.06
N HIS A 127 -17.94 4.55 -25.70
CA HIS A 127 -18.55 5.72 -26.28
C HIS A 127 -19.44 5.28 -27.46
N ARG A 128 -20.56 4.58 -27.18
CA ARG A 128 -21.55 4.16 -28.18
C ARG A 128 -22.58 5.26 -28.39
N ASN A 129 -22.11 6.43 -28.82
CA ASN A 129 -22.93 7.48 -29.43
C ASN A 129 -22.27 7.89 -30.75
N ALA A 130 -22.13 6.95 -31.66
CA ALA A 130 -21.84 7.24 -33.06
C ALA A 130 -22.37 6.09 -33.92
N LEU A 131 -23.30 6.44 -34.82
CA LEU A 131 -23.62 5.72 -36.05
C LEU A 131 -24.46 4.43 -35.92
N LEU A 132 -25.78 4.62 -35.80
CA LEU A 132 -26.71 3.79 -36.58
C LEU A 132 -27.53 4.70 -37.49
N PRO A 133 -27.25 4.79 -38.80
CA PRO A 133 -28.27 5.23 -39.72
C PRO A 133 -29.37 4.16 -39.73
N LYS A 134 -30.60 4.57 -39.39
CA LYS A 134 -31.81 3.77 -39.61
C LYS A 134 -31.79 3.27 -41.07
N LYS A 135 -31.54 1.99 -41.30
CA LYS A 135 -31.92 1.36 -42.57
C LYS A 135 -33.45 1.40 -42.64
N ILE A 136 -33.92 2.20 -43.58
CA ILE A 136 -35.30 2.30 -44.02
C ILE A 136 -35.72 0.94 -44.54
N VAL A 137 -36.77 0.37 -43.95
CA VAL A 137 -37.50 -0.77 -44.50
C VAL A 137 -38.77 -0.21 -45.13
N ARG A 138 -38.74 0.00 -46.45
CA ARG A 138 -39.79 -0.28 -47.44
C ARG A 138 -39.39 0.27 -48.80
#